data_AF-A0A2N2IIJ7-F1
#
_entry.id   AF-A0A2N2IIJ7-F1
#
_cell.length_a   1.000
_cell.length_b   1.000
_cell.length_c   1.000
_cell.angle_alpha   90.00
_cell.angle_beta   90.00
_cell.angle_gamma   90.00
#
_symmetry.space_group_name_H-M   'P 1'
#
loop_
_entity.id
_entity.type
_entity.pdbx_description
1 polymer ?
#
loop_
_entity_poly.entity_id
_entity_poly.type
_entity_poly.pdbx_seq_one_letter_code
_entity_poly.pdbx_strand_id
1 'polypeptide(L)'
;MQPQPLVIEYSFRLQDNSEELFTIRLDPQTLETLPEAKAEPLPHWTKLSFSQCASCPLTEASSPHCPAAVNIAPIVRRGEKLLSFDVLDLQVTTAERV
;
A
#
# COMPACT_ATOMS: atom_id res chain seq x y z
N MET A 1 24.63 -6.62 -10.38
CA MET A 1 24.06 -6.71 -9.02
C MET A 1 22.70 -6.03 -9.07
N GLN A 2 21.61 -6.74 -8.76
CA GLN A 2 20.29 -6.13 -8.69
C GLN A 2 20.21 -5.32 -7.38
N PRO A 3 19.77 -4.06 -7.39
CA PRO A 3 19.74 -3.24 -6.20
C PRO A 3 18.67 -3.78 -5.22
N GLN A 4 18.99 -3.78 -3.93
CA GLN A 4 18.06 -4.26 -2.91
C GLN A 4 16.87 -3.29 -2.77
N PRO A 5 15.64 -3.78 -2.57
CA PRO A 5 14.48 -2.93 -2.35
C PRO A 5 14.66 -2.01 -1.16
N LEU A 6 14.16 -0.78 -1.27
CA LEU A 6 13.98 0.07 -0.08
C LEU A 6 12.82 -0.50 0.73
N VAL A 7 13.04 -0.70 2.02
CA VAL A 7 12.03 -1.28 2.92
C VAL A 7 11.67 -0.26 3.97
N ILE A 8 10.37 0.01 4.08
CA ILE A 8 9.79 0.85 5.12
C ILE A 8 8.83 -0.01 5.92
N GLU A 9 9.06 -0.11 7.22
CA GLU A 9 8.22 -0.87 8.13
C GLU A 9 7.44 0.08 9.02
N TYR A 10 6.11 -0.02 8.96
CA TYR A 10 5.22 0.67 9.89
C TYR A 10 4.68 -0.37 10.87
N SER A 11 5.03 -0.23 12.15
CA SER A 11 4.46 -1.00 13.25
C SER A 11 3.40 -0.16 13.93
N PHE A 12 2.14 -0.62 13.83
CA PHE A 12 1.00 -0.03 14.50
C PHE A 12 0.72 -0.84 15.75
N ARG A 13 0.87 -0.23 16.93
CA ARG A 13 0.53 -0.86 18.20
C ARG A 13 -0.74 -0.23 18.75
N LEU A 14 -1.80 -1.04 18.83
CA LEU A 14 -3.11 -0.64 19.33
C LEU A 14 -3.16 -0.66 20.86
N GLN A 15 -4.21 -0.06 21.42
CA GLN A 15 -4.40 0.03 22.88
C GLN A 15 -4.58 -1.34 23.56
N ASP A 16 -5.06 -2.35 22.83
CA ASP A 16 -5.17 -3.73 23.30
C ASP A 16 -3.86 -4.52 23.23
N ASN A 17 -2.74 -3.83 22.92
CA ASN A 17 -1.41 -4.38 22.63
C ASN A 17 -1.34 -5.29 21.38
N SER A 18 -2.37 -5.33 20.54
CA SER A 18 -2.22 -5.94 19.22
C SER A 18 -1.31 -5.08 18.34
N GLU A 19 -0.57 -5.74 17.47
CA GLU A 19 0.40 -5.11 16.58
C GLU A 19 0.09 -5.49 15.13
N GLU A 20 0.04 -4.48 14.26
CA GLU A 20 -0.15 -4.64 12.83
C GLU A 20 1.07 -4.07 12.10
N LEU A 21 1.82 -4.95 11.42
CA LEU A 21 3.05 -4.59 10.71
C LEU A 21 2.79 -4.40 9.22
N PHE A 22 3.02 -3.20 8.70
CA PHE A 22 2.93 -2.91 7.27
C PHE A 22 4.31 -2.73 6.67
N THR A 23 4.69 -3.64 5.79
CA THR A 23 5.98 -3.58 5.08
C THR A 23 5.77 -3.04 3.68
N ILE A 24 6.25 -1.83 3.42
CA ILE A 24 6.27 -1.23 2.09
C ILE A 24 7.63 -1.54 1.47
N ARG A 25 7.63 -2.13 0.27
CA ARG A 25 8.83 -2.40 -0.51
C ARG A 25 8.80 -1.54 -1.76
N LEU A 26 9.85 -0.76 -1.99
CA LEU A 26 9.97 0.12 -3.13
C LEU A 26 11.14 -0.30 -4.01
N ASP A 27 10.98 -0.12 -5.32
CA ASP A 27 12.10 -0.14 -6.24
C ASP A 27 13.04 1.05 -5.90
N PRO A 28 14.34 0.82 -5.69
CA PRO A 28 15.26 1.86 -5.24
C PRO A 28 15.59 2.91 -6.31
N GLN A 29 15.19 2.70 -7.57
CA GLN A 29 15.42 3.63 -8.68
C GLN A 29 14.14 4.36 -9.07
N THR A 30 13.01 3.64 -9.19
CA THR A 30 11.73 4.23 -9.63
C THR A 30 10.85 4.69 -8.48
N LEU A 31 11.12 4.21 -7.26
CA LEU A 31 10.28 4.37 -6.06
C LEU A 31 8.87 3.79 -6.23
N GLU A 32 8.65 2.96 -7.23
CA GLU A 32 7.40 2.24 -7.40
C GLU A 32 7.27 1.15 -6.34
N THR A 33 6.05 0.94 -5.85
CA THR A 33 5.76 -0.16 -4.92
C THR A 33 5.96 -1.50 -5.60
N LEU A 34 6.81 -2.33 -5.04
CA LEU A 34 7.00 -3.69 -5.49
C LEU A 34 5.82 -4.54 -5.03
N PRO A 35 5.23 -5.38 -5.91
CA PRO A 35 4.09 -6.21 -5.56
C PRO A 35 4.44 -7.18 -4.44
N GLU A 36 3.48 -7.43 -3.56
CA GLU A 36 3.59 -8.46 -2.54
C GLU A 36 3.65 -9.86 -3.19
N ALA A 37 4.34 -10.80 -2.53
CA ALA A 37 4.54 -12.15 -3.06
C ALA A 37 3.23 -12.95 -3.21
N LYS A 38 2.15 -12.54 -2.52
CA LYS A 38 0.81 -13.13 -2.67
C LYS A 38 -0.13 -12.08 -3.24
N ALA A 39 -0.47 -12.24 -4.52
CA ALA A 39 -1.50 -11.44 -5.15
C ALA A 39 -2.88 -11.90 -4.67
N GLU A 40 -3.49 -11.14 -3.75
CA GLU A 40 -4.92 -11.27 -3.48
C GLU A 40 -5.75 -10.74 -4.66
N PRO A 41 -6.99 -11.24 -4.85
CA PRO A 41 -7.88 -10.72 -5.88
C PRO A 41 -8.05 -9.20 -5.71
N LEU A 42 -7.92 -8.44 -6.79
CA LEU A 42 -8.11 -7.00 -6.72
C LEU A 42 -9.59 -6.68 -6.43
N PRO A 43 -9.89 -5.84 -5.42
CA PRO A 43 -11.25 -5.38 -5.16
C PRO A 43 -11.88 -4.71 -6.39
N HIS A 44 -13.21 -4.79 -6.54
CA HIS A 44 -13.91 -4.19 -7.67
C HIS A 44 -13.66 -2.68 -7.83
N TRP A 45 -13.49 -1.96 -6.71
CA TRP A 45 -13.24 -0.52 -6.69
C TRP A 45 -11.87 -0.13 -7.27
N THR A 46 -10.97 -1.09 -7.49
CA THR A 46 -9.69 -0.86 -8.16
C THR A 46 -9.80 -0.73 -9.67
N LYS A 47 -10.95 -1.10 -10.27
CA LYS A 47 -11.18 -0.92 -11.71
C LYS A 47 -11.11 0.57 -12.06
N LEU A 48 -10.46 0.90 -13.18
CA LEU A 48 -10.31 2.30 -13.59
C LEU A 48 -11.68 2.98 -13.76
N SER A 49 -12.68 2.27 -14.29
CA SER A 49 -14.05 2.75 -14.48
C SER A 49 -14.85 3.01 -13.19
N PHE A 50 -14.40 2.56 -12.03
CA PHE A 50 -15.15 2.74 -10.78
C PHE A 50 -15.21 4.21 -10.36
N SER A 51 -14.08 4.93 -10.43
CA SER A 51 -13.99 6.34 -10.04
C SER A 51 -12.76 7.01 -10.66
N GLN A 52 -12.73 7.08 -11.99
CA GLN A 52 -11.63 7.71 -12.73
C GLN A 52 -11.52 9.21 -12.42
N CYS A 53 -10.30 9.70 -12.15
CA CYS A 53 -10.06 11.12 -11.95
C CYS A 53 -10.33 11.92 -13.24
N ALA A 54 -10.83 13.16 -13.11
CA ALA A 54 -11.18 14.01 -14.25
C ALA A 54 -10.02 14.24 -15.25
N SER A 55 -8.78 14.33 -14.76
CA SER A 55 -7.58 14.53 -15.57
C SER A 55 -6.73 13.25 -15.72
N CYS A 56 -7.32 12.06 -15.54
CA CYS A 56 -6.58 10.81 -15.61
C CYS A 56 -6.13 10.52 -17.05
N PRO A 57 -4.83 10.30 -17.33
CA PRO A 57 -4.34 10.04 -18.69
C PRO A 57 -4.54 8.58 -19.13
N LEU A 58 -4.97 7.69 -18.23
CA LEU A 58 -5.12 6.27 -18.49
C LEU A 58 -6.48 5.97 -19.13
N THR A 59 -6.56 4.85 -19.85
CA THR A 59 -7.82 4.36 -20.44
C THR A 59 -8.07 2.93 -19.97
N GLU A 60 -9.33 2.47 -19.96
CA GLU A 60 -9.64 1.10 -19.54
C GLU A 60 -8.96 0.05 -20.44
N ALA A 61 -8.69 0.39 -21.70
CA ALA A 61 -7.97 -0.49 -22.63
C ALA A 61 -6.47 -0.61 -22.29
N SER A 62 -5.82 0.49 -21.86
CA SER A 62 -4.40 0.48 -21.51
C SER A 62 -4.15 0.07 -20.07
N SER A 63 -5.09 0.33 -19.16
CA SER A 63 -4.99 0.08 -17.73
C SER A 63 -6.38 -0.23 -17.16
N PRO A 64 -6.80 -1.51 -17.16
CA PRO A 64 -8.13 -1.90 -16.66
C PRO A 64 -8.33 -1.60 -15.18
N HIS A 65 -7.24 -1.54 -14.41
CA HIS A 65 -7.22 -1.20 -12.99
C HIS A 65 -6.39 0.07 -12.77
N CYS A 66 -6.87 0.96 -11.92
CA CYS A 66 -6.14 2.16 -11.53
C CYS A 66 -4.88 1.78 -10.71
N PRO A 67 -3.65 2.14 -11.14
CA PRO A 67 -2.43 1.79 -10.42
C PRO A 67 -2.42 2.28 -8.97
N ALA A 68 -2.91 3.51 -8.73
CA ALA A 68 -3.01 4.04 -7.38
C ALA A 68 -4.00 3.27 -6.50
N ALA A 69 -5.13 2.84 -7.08
CA ALA A 69 -6.13 2.05 -6.36
C ALA A 69 -5.61 0.64 -6.03
N VAL A 70 -4.87 0.02 -6.96
CA VAL A 70 -4.19 -1.27 -6.72
C VAL A 70 -3.17 -1.13 -5.58
N ASN A 71 -2.37 -0.06 -5.58
CA ASN A 71 -1.34 0.15 -4.56
C ASN A 71 -1.91 0.33 -3.15
N ILE A 72 -3.09 0.96 -3.00
CA ILE A 72 -3.71 1.16 -1.68
C ILE A 72 -4.58 -0.03 -1.23
N ALA A 73 -4.95 -0.95 -2.14
CA ALA A 73 -5.84 -2.06 -1.82
C ALA A 73 -5.38 -2.96 -0.66
N PRO A 74 -4.09 -3.34 -0.54
CA PRO A 74 -3.62 -4.12 0.61
C PRO A 74 -3.79 -3.37 1.94
N ILE A 75 -3.55 -2.06 1.93
CA ILE A 75 -3.67 -1.20 3.11
C ILE A 75 -5.14 -1.12 3.55
N VAL A 76 -6.06 -0.86 2.61
CA VAL A 76 -7.50 -0.77 2.90
C VAL A 76 -8.04 -2.07 3.49
N ARG A 77 -7.66 -3.23 2.91
CA ARG A 77 -8.08 -4.55 3.41
C ARG A 77 -7.66 -4.78 4.86
N ARG A 78 -6.42 -4.42 5.18
CA ARG A 78 -5.87 -4.58 6.54
C ARG A 78 -6.44 -3.56 7.52
N GLY A 79 -6.77 -2.37 7.01
CA GLY A 79 -7.45 -1.31 7.76
C GLY A 79 -8.89 -1.64 8.16
N GLU A 80 -9.51 -2.71 7.63
CA GLU A 80 -10.86 -3.14 8.07
C GLU A 80 -10.93 -3.47 9.56
N LYS A 81 -9.79 -3.76 10.20
CA LYS A 81 -9.68 -4.02 11.64
C LYS A 81 -9.39 -2.77 12.48
N LEU A 82 -9.14 -1.64 11.83
CA LEU A 82 -8.71 -0.39 12.47
C LEU A 82 -9.82 0.65 12.32
N LEU A 83 -10.18 1.32 13.42
CA LEU A 83 -11.04 2.49 13.33
C LEU A 83 -10.17 3.71 13.04
N SER A 84 -10.66 4.60 12.17
CA SER A 84 -9.90 5.79 11.74
C SER A 84 -9.63 6.80 12.86
N PHE A 85 -10.23 6.61 14.03
CA PHE A 85 -10.08 7.45 15.22
C PHE A 85 -9.42 6.71 16.39
N ASP A 86 -8.94 5.49 16.20
CA ASP A 86 -8.22 4.76 17.25
C ASP A 86 -6.90 5.45 17.58
N VAL A 87 -6.65 5.63 18.88
CA VAL A 87 -5.35 6.08 19.37
C VAL A 87 -4.41 4.88 19.37
N LEU A 88 -3.24 5.02 18.75
CA LEU A 88 -2.25 3.97 18.60
C LEU A 88 -0.83 4.54 18.68
N ASP A 89 0.12 3.70 19.05
CA ASP A 89 1.53 4.00 18.93
C ASP A 89 2.02 3.57 17.55
N LEU A 90 2.61 4.49 16.79
CA LEU A 90 3.14 4.23 15.46
C LEU A 90 4.66 4.33 15.48
N GLN A 91 5.33 3.25 15.12
CA GLN A 91 6.77 3.24 14.85
C GLN A 91 7.03 3.03 13.36
N VAL A 92 7.93 3.86 12.80
CA VAL A 92 8.36 3.73 11.41
C VAL A 92 9.86 3.46 11.38
N THR A 93 10.25 2.35 10.76
CA THR A 93 11.64 1.96 10.58
C THR A 93 12.02 2.03 9.11
N THR A 94 13.12 2.69 8.82
CA THR A 94 13.71 2.81 7.47
C THR A 94 15.21 2.63 7.56
N ALA A 95 15.85 2.04 6.55
CA ALA A 95 17.30 1.86 6.54
C ALA A 95 18.08 3.20 6.59
N GLU A 96 17.46 4.28 6.13
CA GLU A 96 18.06 5.61 6.01
C GLU A 96 17.95 6.46 7.28
N ARG A 97 17.19 6.02 8.29
CA ARG A 97 16.98 6.75 9.55
C ARG A 97 17.06 5.79 10.74
N VAL A 98 18.28 5.63 11.23
CA VAL A 98 18.64 4.87 12.44
C VAL A 98 19.30 5.81 13.44
#